data_AF-V7I5H9-F1
#
_entry.id   AF-V7I5H9-F1
#
_cell.length_a   1.000
_cell.length_b   1.000
_cell.length_c   1.000
_cell.angle_alpha   90.00
_cell.angle_beta   90.00
_cell.angle_gamma   90.00
#
_symmetry.space_group_name_H-M   'P 1'
#
loop_
_entity.id
_entity.type
_entity.pdbx_description
1 polymer ?
#
loop_
_entity_poly.entity_id
_entity_poly.type
_entity_poly.pdbx_seq_one_letter_code
_entity_poly.pdbx_strand_id
1 'polypeptide(L)'
;MSINKFNPEGYYDPTPYEALSNVTREEKAASKPAFKPLVYICSPFSGNTEGNIKRAQDFCRFALEKGNIPLAPHLMFPQFMNDNNEKERDLAIFMDIILMGKCQEVWVLGDVISKGMSIEIEKAKKRRQPIRYFNKEFEEVNSL
;
A
#
# COMPACT_ATOMS: atom_id res chain seq x y z
N MET A 1 -0.26 14.10 -28.89
CA MET A 1 -0.18 15.18 -29.90
C MET A 1 -0.19 16.52 -29.16
N SER A 2 0.63 17.48 -29.59
CA SER A 2 0.60 18.86 -29.06
C SER A 2 -0.47 19.64 -29.83
N ILE A 3 -1.37 20.33 -29.13
CA ILE A 3 -2.40 21.18 -29.76
C ILE A 3 -1.71 22.47 -30.24
N ASN A 4 -1.97 22.86 -31.48
CA ASN A 4 -1.38 24.07 -32.07
C ASN A 4 -2.16 25.33 -31.68
N LYS A 5 -1.46 26.43 -31.39
CA LYS A 5 -2.05 27.75 -31.09
C LYS A 5 -2.48 28.51 -32.35
N PHE A 6 -2.16 27.99 -33.53
CA PHE A 6 -2.47 28.57 -34.82
C PHE A 6 -3.39 27.62 -35.60
N ASN A 7 -4.33 28.21 -36.34
CA ASN A 7 -5.19 27.46 -37.26
C ASN A 7 -4.39 26.98 -38.51
N PRO A 8 -4.98 26.18 -39.41
CA PRO A 8 -4.29 25.69 -40.61
C PRO A 8 -3.75 26.77 -41.54
N GLU A 9 -4.32 27.98 -41.48
CA GLU A 9 -3.90 29.14 -42.26
C GLU A 9 -2.77 29.94 -41.59
N GLY A 10 -2.37 29.56 -40.38
CA GLY A 10 -1.28 30.20 -39.63
C GLY A 10 -1.72 31.41 -38.79
N TYR A 11 -3.01 31.70 -38.70
CA TYR A 11 -3.51 32.76 -37.84
C TYR A 11 -3.58 32.30 -36.38
N TYR A 12 -3.26 33.22 -35.46
CA TYR A 12 -3.36 32.95 -34.03
C TYR A 12 -4.83 32.73 -33.66
N ASP A 13 -5.13 31.54 -33.15
CA ASP A 13 -6.50 31.11 -32.90
C ASP A 13 -6.62 30.55 -31.47
N PRO A 14 -6.74 31.45 -30.47
CA PRO A 14 -6.69 31.07 -29.06
C PRO A 14 -7.91 30.25 -28.63
N THR A 15 -9.08 30.47 -29.24
CA THR A 15 -10.33 29.86 -28.78
C THR A 15 -10.38 28.34 -29.01
N PRO A 16 -10.09 27.80 -30.21
CA PRO A 16 -9.99 26.35 -30.42
C PRO A 16 -8.83 25.74 -29.65
N TYR A 17 -7.70 26.44 -29.54
CA TYR A 17 -6.56 25.99 -28.75
C TYR A 17 -6.93 25.78 -27.28
N GLU A 18 -7.58 26.77 -26.66
CA GLU A 18 -8.02 26.70 -25.25
C GLU A 18 -9.08 25.61 -25.06
N ALA A 19 -10.08 25.54 -25.95
CA ALA A 19 -11.13 24.53 -25.88
C ALA A 19 -10.55 23.10 -25.94
N LEU A 20 -9.71 22.81 -26.94
CA LEU A 20 -9.07 21.50 -27.09
C LEU A 20 -8.09 21.20 -25.95
N SER A 21 -7.38 22.22 -25.44
CA SER A 21 -6.44 22.05 -24.32
C SER A 21 -7.16 21.73 -23.02
N ASN A 22 -8.34 22.33 -22.79
CA ASN A 22 -9.18 22.04 -21.64
C ASN A 22 -9.77 20.63 -21.73
N VAL A 23 -10.32 20.24 -22.89
CA VAL A 23 -10.81 18.88 -23.13
C VAL A 23 -9.72 17.85 -22.91
N THR A 24 -8.53 18.03 -23.50
CA THR A 24 -7.42 17.07 -23.30
C THR A 24 -6.90 17.04 -21.85
N ARG A 25 -6.97 18.15 -21.11
CA ARG A 25 -6.64 18.19 -19.68
C ARG A 25 -7.67 17.43 -18.85
N GLU A 26 -8.95 17.58 -19.15
CA GLU A 26 -10.06 16.85 -18.51
C GLU A 26 -9.98 15.36 -18.80
N GLU A 27 -9.75 14.97 -20.06
CA GLU A 27 -9.52 13.57 -20.45
C GLU A 27 -8.30 12.97 -19.75
N LYS A 28 -7.19 13.73 -19.64
CA LYS A 28 -6.00 13.30 -18.88
C LYS A 28 -6.26 13.19 -17.38
N ALA A 29 -7.08 14.07 -16.81
CA ALA A 29 -7.46 13.99 -15.40
C ALA A 29 -8.37 12.78 -15.14
N ALA A 30 -9.33 12.51 -16.04
CA ALA A 30 -10.25 11.38 -15.97
C ALA A 30 -9.56 10.03 -16.21
N SER A 31 -8.49 10.00 -17.02
CA SER A 31 -7.68 8.80 -17.30
C SER A 31 -6.58 8.53 -16.28
N LYS A 32 -6.26 9.48 -15.40
CA LYS A 32 -5.31 9.22 -14.31
C LYS A 32 -5.94 8.19 -13.37
N PRO A 33 -5.22 7.10 -13.04
CA PRO A 33 -5.73 6.16 -12.05
C PRO A 33 -5.96 6.90 -10.73
N ALA A 34 -7.08 6.60 -10.08
CA ALA A 34 -7.38 7.16 -8.76
C ALA A 34 -6.21 6.90 -7.80
N PHE A 35 -5.95 7.84 -6.90
CA PHE A 35 -4.97 7.67 -5.84
C PHE A 35 -5.30 6.40 -5.04
N LYS A 36 -4.28 5.55 -4.82
CA LYS A 36 -4.41 4.32 -4.05
C LYS A 36 -3.54 4.45 -2.79
N PRO A 37 -4.13 4.47 -1.59
CA PRO A 37 -3.36 4.51 -0.35
C PRO A 37 -2.43 3.30 -0.24
N LEU A 38 -1.19 3.53 0.17
CA LEU A 38 -0.25 2.49 0.57
C LEU A 38 -0.60 2.04 2.00
N VAL A 39 -0.92 0.76 2.15
CA VAL A 39 -1.31 0.17 3.44
C VAL A 39 -0.29 -0.89 3.85
N TYR A 40 0.23 -0.76 5.06
CA TYR A 40 1.14 -1.76 5.63
C TYR A 40 0.34 -2.93 6.18
N ILE A 41 0.69 -4.15 5.80
CA ILE A 41 0.02 -5.37 6.26
C ILE A 41 0.84 -5.99 7.40
N CYS A 42 0.25 -5.96 8.60
CA CYS A 42 0.77 -6.55 9.82
C CYS A 42 0.02 -7.86 10.07
N SER A 43 0.68 -9.00 9.86
CA SER A 43 0.08 -10.33 10.02
C SER A 43 1.10 -11.32 10.62
N PRO A 44 0.65 -12.41 11.25
CA PRO A 44 1.56 -13.42 11.74
C PRO A 44 2.34 -14.03 10.57
N PHE A 45 3.63 -14.28 10.77
CA PHE A 45 4.49 -14.99 9.82
C PHE A 45 4.97 -16.33 10.40
N SER A 46 5.55 -16.32 11.60
CA SER A 46 6.08 -17.51 12.26
C SER A 46 4.99 -18.45 12.84
N GLY A 47 5.38 -19.70 13.15
CA GLY A 47 4.46 -20.75 13.60
C GLY A 47 4.01 -21.62 12.43
N ASN A 48 2.76 -21.47 11.99
CA ASN A 48 2.25 -22.10 10.77
C ASN A 48 2.64 -21.26 9.54
N THR A 49 3.93 -21.27 9.17
CA THR A 49 4.47 -20.38 8.14
C THR A 49 3.75 -20.49 6.80
N GLU A 50 3.44 -21.69 6.33
CA GLU A 50 2.75 -21.90 5.05
C GLU A 50 1.33 -21.32 5.07
N GLY A 51 0.55 -21.63 6.12
CA GLY A 51 -0.80 -21.09 6.28
C GLY A 51 -0.80 -19.57 6.47
N ASN A 52 0.14 -19.04 7.23
CA ASN A 52 0.32 -17.61 7.46
C ASN A 52 0.68 -16.86 6.18
N ILE A 53 1.62 -17.39 5.38
CA ILE A 53 1.99 -16.83 4.08
C ILE A 53 0.78 -16.77 3.17
N LYS A 54 0.06 -17.89 3.03
CA LYS A 54 -1.12 -17.96 2.16
C LYS A 54 -2.18 -16.93 2.59
N ARG A 55 -2.43 -16.84 3.88
CA ARG A 55 -3.42 -15.93 4.45
C ARG A 55 -3.02 -14.45 4.31
N ALA A 56 -1.74 -14.11 4.51
CA ALA A 56 -1.24 -12.77 4.26
C ALA A 56 -1.35 -12.39 2.78
N GLN A 57 -1.06 -13.32 1.86
CA GLN A 57 -1.27 -13.10 0.41
C GLN A 57 -2.74 -12.84 0.06
N ASP A 58 -3.65 -13.64 0.62
CA ASP A 58 -5.10 -13.48 0.40
C ASP A 58 -5.60 -12.15 0.97
N PHE A 59 -5.04 -11.71 2.11
CA PHE A 59 -5.38 -10.40 2.67
C PHE A 59 -4.77 -9.23 1.88
N CYS A 60 -3.58 -9.39 1.31
CA CYS A 60 -3.05 -8.42 0.33
C CYS A 60 -3.98 -8.31 -0.89
N ARG A 61 -4.50 -9.44 -1.40
CA ARG A 61 -5.50 -9.44 -2.49
C ARG A 61 -6.76 -8.67 -2.09
N PHE A 62 -7.28 -8.91 -0.89
CA PHE A 62 -8.41 -8.18 -0.33
C PHE A 62 -8.14 -6.66 -0.26
N ALA A 63 -6.98 -6.23 0.25
CA ALA A 63 -6.62 -4.81 0.31
C ALA A 63 -6.53 -4.15 -1.08
N LEU A 64 -6.02 -4.89 -2.07
CA LEU A 64 -6.00 -4.46 -3.48
C LEU A 64 -7.40 -4.25 -4.04
N GLU A 65 -8.33 -5.19 -3.77
CA GLU A 65 -9.74 -5.09 -4.18
C GLU A 65 -10.46 -3.92 -3.50
N LYS A 66 -10.04 -3.54 -2.29
CA LYS A 66 -10.47 -2.31 -1.60
C LYS A 66 -9.82 -1.03 -2.14
N GLY A 67 -9.01 -1.13 -3.20
CA GLY A 67 -8.42 0.02 -3.88
C GLY A 67 -7.08 0.49 -3.32
N ASN A 68 -6.45 -0.28 -2.43
CA ASN A 68 -5.18 0.09 -1.78
C ASN A 68 -3.98 -0.59 -2.45
N ILE A 69 -2.78 -0.11 -2.14
CA ILE A 69 -1.51 -0.77 -2.46
C ILE A 69 -1.05 -1.49 -1.19
N PRO A 70 -1.13 -2.82 -1.10
CA PRO A 70 -0.67 -3.55 0.08
C PRO A 70 0.85 -3.68 0.10
N LEU A 71 1.44 -3.49 1.27
CA LEU A 71 2.86 -3.75 1.53
C LEU A 71 3.00 -4.74 2.69
N ALA A 72 3.46 -5.96 2.39
CA ALA A 72 3.70 -7.03 3.35
C ALA A 72 5.17 -7.50 3.25
N PRO A 73 6.12 -6.79 3.87
CA PRO A 73 7.54 -7.12 3.70
C PRO A 73 7.93 -8.52 4.20
N HIS A 74 7.22 -9.06 5.19
CA HIS A 74 7.43 -10.42 5.68
C HIS A 74 7.11 -11.51 4.63
N LEU A 75 6.44 -11.16 3.51
CA LEU A 75 6.32 -12.04 2.34
C LEU A 75 7.47 -11.87 1.33
N MET A 76 8.16 -10.73 1.38
CA MET A 76 9.17 -10.32 0.41
C MET A 76 10.58 -10.61 0.89
N PHE A 77 10.93 -10.20 2.11
CA PHE A 77 12.27 -10.35 2.67
C PHE A 77 12.75 -11.80 2.76
N PRO A 78 11.93 -12.79 3.16
CA PRO A 78 12.37 -14.19 3.18
C PRO A 78 12.80 -14.75 1.81
N GLN A 79 12.48 -14.07 0.71
CA GLN A 79 12.91 -14.48 -0.63
C GLN A 79 14.39 -14.22 -0.90
N PHE A 80 15.03 -13.35 -0.10
CA PHE A 80 16.44 -12.99 -0.26
C PHE A 80 17.19 -12.76 1.06
N MET A 81 16.53 -12.96 2.20
CA MET A 81 17.10 -12.88 3.54
C MET A 81 16.81 -14.17 4.31
N ASN A 82 17.71 -14.54 5.22
CA ASN A 82 17.58 -15.71 6.06
C ASN A 82 16.99 -15.34 7.42
N ASP A 83 15.73 -15.69 7.61
CA ASP A 83 15.01 -15.40 8.85
C ASP A 83 15.56 -16.16 10.07
N ASN A 84 16.37 -17.22 9.87
CA ASN A 84 17.06 -17.94 10.95
C ASN A 84 18.37 -17.27 11.39
N ASN A 85 18.83 -16.25 10.66
CA ASN A 85 19.99 -15.45 11.03
C ASN A 85 19.53 -14.22 11.82
N GLU A 86 19.92 -14.11 13.09
CA GLU A 86 19.52 -13.02 13.97
C GLU A 86 19.86 -11.63 13.42
N LYS A 87 21.03 -11.47 12.80
CA LYS A 87 21.45 -10.17 12.24
C LYS A 87 20.58 -9.75 11.06
N GLU A 88 20.21 -10.71 10.21
CA GLU A 88 19.32 -10.44 9.08
C GLU A 88 17.89 -10.20 9.54
N ARG A 89 17.43 -10.90 10.59
CA ARG A 89 16.13 -10.65 11.21
C ARG A 89 16.03 -9.24 11.80
N ASP A 90 17.07 -8.79 12.52
CA ASP A 90 17.11 -7.43 13.07
C ASP A 90 17.10 -6.37 11.95
N LEU A 91 17.84 -6.63 10.86
CA LEU A 91 17.84 -5.77 9.68
C LEU A 91 16.47 -5.74 9.00
N ALA A 92 15.79 -6.89 8.87
CA ALA A 92 14.44 -7.00 8.33
C ALA A 92 13.44 -6.15 9.13
N ILE A 93 13.41 -6.31 10.46
CA ILE A 93 12.54 -5.52 11.36
C ILE A 93 12.82 -4.01 11.22
N PHE A 94 14.09 -3.61 11.11
CA PHE A 94 14.46 -2.22 10.92
C PHE A 94 13.92 -1.66 9.58
N MET A 95 14.08 -2.41 8.48
CA MET A 95 13.55 -2.03 7.18
C MET A 95 12.01 -1.99 7.18
N ASP A 96 11.35 -2.93 7.86
CA ASP A 96 9.89 -2.97 8.02
C ASP A 96 9.37 -1.70 8.66
N ILE A 97 10.01 -1.26 9.74
CA ILE A 97 9.65 -0.03 10.43
C ILE A 97 9.85 1.20 9.52
N ILE A 98 10.84 1.21 8.64
CA ILE A 98 11.04 2.31 7.68
C ILE A 98 9.91 2.30 6.65
N LEU A 99 9.65 1.15 6.02
CA LEU A 99 8.63 0.96 5.00
C LEU A 99 7.22 1.26 5.54
N MET A 100 6.89 0.77 6.73
CA MET A 100 5.65 1.09 7.43
C MET A 100 5.48 2.59 7.63
N GLY A 101 6.57 3.33 7.89
CA GLY A 101 6.53 4.78 8.04
C GLY A 101 6.20 5.56 6.75
N LYS A 102 6.21 4.89 5.59
CA LYS A 102 5.79 5.45 4.30
C LYS A 102 4.34 5.12 3.96
N CYS A 103 3.71 4.23 4.72
CA CYS A 103 2.33 3.82 4.52
C CYS A 103 1.37 4.81 5.20
N GLN A 104 0.18 4.97 4.62
CA GLN A 104 -0.88 5.84 5.16
C GLN A 104 -1.61 5.19 6.32
N GLU A 105 -1.73 3.86 6.31
CA GLU A 105 -2.41 3.07 7.34
C GLU A 105 -1.65 1.78 7.63
N VAL A 106 -1.90 1.21 8.81
CA VAL A 106 -1.46 -0.12 9.21
C VAL A 106 -2.68 -1.01 9.40
N TRP A 107 -2.75 -2.10 8.66
CA TRP A 107 -3.84 -3.07 8.76
C TRP A 107 -3.31 -4.32 9.45
N VAL A 108 -3.89 -4.64 10.60
CA VAL A 108 -3.51 -5.76 11.45
C VAL A 108 -4.48 -6.91 11.21
N LEU A 109 -3.97 -8.06 10.77
CA LEU A 109 -4.77 -9.25 10.46
C LEU A 109 -4.47 -10.39 11.44
N GLY A 110 -5.51 -10.97 12.02
CA GLY A 110 -5.42 -12.20 12.81
C GLY A 110 -6.36 -12.19 14.00
N ASP A 111 -6.46 -13.33 14.69
CA ASP A 111 -7.19 -13.42 15.97
C ASP A 111 -6.22 -13.34 17.17
N VAL A 112 -4.90 -13.31 16.90
CA VAL A 112 -3.84 -13.29 17.90
C VAL A 112 -2.74 -12.34 17.43
N ILE A 113 -2.25 -11.49 18.34
CA ILE A 113 -1.12 -10.61 18.09
C ILE A 113 0.18 -11.36 18.42
N SER A 114 0.96 -11.67 17.38
CA SER A 114 2.29 -12.27 17.56
C SER A 114 3.29 -11.25 18.14
N LYS A 115 4.43 -11.74 18.66
CA LYS A 115 5.50 -10.86 19.15
C LYS A 115 5.99 -9.88 18.07
N GLY A 116 6.17 -10.35 16.83
CA GLY A 116 6.58 -9.49 15.70
C GLY A 116 5.56 -8.39 15.44
N MET A 117 4.29 -8.76 15.35
CA MET A 117 3.18 -7.81 15.16
C MET A 117 3.11 -6.78 16.29
N SER A 118 3.33 -7.20 17.54
CA SER A 118 3.30 -6.27 18.68
C SER A 118 4.33 -5.14 18.54
N ILE A 119 5.51 -5.42 18.00
CA ILE A 119 6.57 -4.43 17.78
C ILE A 119 6.11 -3.41 16.71
N GLU A 120 5.55 -3.89 15.61
CA GLU A 120 5.03 -3.06 14.53
C GLU A 120 3.87 -2.18 15.00
N ILE A 121 2.89 -2.76 15.70
CA ILE A 121 1.72 -2.07 16.24
C ILE A 121 2.14 -0.99 17.24
N GLU A 122 3.02 -1.31 18.18
CA GLU A 122 3.51 -0.31 19.15
C GLU A 122 4.27 0.82 18.45
N LYS A 123 5.00 0.52 17.39
CA LYS A 123 5.69 1.55 16.59
C LYS A 123 4.71 2.42 15.80
N ALA A 124 3.66 1.83 15.23
CA ALA A 124 2.58 2.56 14.54
C ALA A 124 1.82 3.48 15.51
N LYS A 125 1.47 2.99 16.71
CA LYS A 125 0.85 3.80 17.78
C LYS A 125 1.72 4.98 18.18
N LYS A 126 3.03 4.76 18.42
CA LYS A 126 3.99 5.83 18.75
C LYS A 126 4.08 6.90 17.66
N ARG A 127 3.88 6.52 16.39
CA ARG A 127 3.85 7.43 15.25
C ARG A 127 2.49 8.05 14.98
N ARG A 128 1.45 7.68 15.75
CA ARG A 128 0.05 8.07 15.54
C ARG A 128 -0.44 7.73 14.12
N GLN A 129 0.09 6.64 13.55
CA GLN A 129 -0.42 6.12 12.28
C GLN A 129 -1.81 5.51 12.52
N PRO A 130 -2.77 5.68 11.59
CA PRO A 130 -4.04 4.97 11.65
C PRO A 130 -3.82 3.45 11.65
N ILE A 131 -4.42 2.76 12.62
CA ILE A 131 -4.35 1.30 12.74
C ILE A 131 -5.77 0.77 12.62
N ARG A 132 -5.95 -0.23 11.76
CA ARG A 132 -7.23 -0.93 11.54
C ARG A 132 -7.03 -2.42 11.81
N TYR A 133 -7.97 -3.02 12.51
CA TYR A 133 -7.89 -4.41 12.94
C TYR A 133 -8.88 -5.26 12.15
N PHE A 134 -8.44 -6.44 11.70
CA PHE A 134 -9.23 -7.35 10.89
C PHE A 134 -9.19 -8.76 11.47
N ASN A 135 -10.37 -9.34 11.65
CA ASN A 135 -10.53 -10.72 12.10
C ASN A 135 -10.13 -11.71 10.98
N LYS A 136 -10.27 -13.01 11.25
CA LYS A 136 -9.94 -14.05 10.28
C LYS A 136 -10.81 -14.15 9.04
N GLU A 137 -11.99 -13.56 9.06
CA GLU A 137 -12.90 -13.42 7.93
C GLU A 137 -12.63 -12.14 7.10
N PHE A 138 -11.58 -11.38 7.42
CA PHE A 138 -11.23 -10.08 6.81
C PHE A 138 -12.27 -8.98 7.07
N GLU A 139 -13.02 -9.12 8.16
CA GLU A 139 -13.95 -8.10 8.63
C GLU A 139 -13.23 -7.17 9.60
N GLU A 140 -13.50 -5.88 9.47
CA GLU A 140 -12.93 -4.88 10.35
C GLU A 140 -13.61 -4.92 11.73
N VAL A 141 -12.78 -4.94 12.78
CA VAL A 141 -13.21 -5.04 14.19
C VAL A 141 -12.53 -3.95 15.02
N ASN A 142 -13.11 -3.64 16.19
CA ASN A 142 -12.57 -2.61 17.08
C ASN A 142 -11.25 -3.03 17.75
N SER A 143 -11.06 -4.32 17.96
CA SER A 143 -9.87 -4.91 18.59
C SER A 143 -9.78 -6.41 18.26
N LEU A 144 -8.55 -6.95 18.32
CA LEU A 144 -8.24 -8.38 18.22
C LEU A 144 -8.05 -8.99 19.61
#